data_AF-A0A1I6G956-F1
#
_entry.id   AF-A0A1I6G956-F1
#
_cell.length_a   1.000
_cell.length_b   1.000
_cell.length_c   1.000
_cell.angle_alpha   90.00
_cell.angle_beta   90.00
_cell.angle_gamma   90.00
#
_symmetry.space_group_name_H-M   'P 1'
#
loop_
_entity.id
_entity.type
_entity.pdbx_description
1 polymer ?
#
loop_
_entity_poly.entity_id
_entity_poly.type
_entity_poly.pdbx_seq_one_letter_code
_entity_poly.pdbx_strand_id
1 'polypeptide(L)'
;MTSSTEHQPEQDPRQEKFVVDTELLTEDQLLGLVEEYCTRYHGLNDTESPMAEVDRVMAAVRRGELVVWFDPVENTAGLGVPA
;
A
#
# COMPACT_ATOMS: atom_id res chain seq x y z
N MET A 1 38.85 14.49 23.40
CA MET A 1 37.60 13.79 23.76
C MET A 1 36.48 14.44 22.96
N THR A 2 35.99 13.73 21.95
CA THR A 2 34.97 14.19 21.00
C THR A 2 33.59 13.85 21.52
N SER A 3 32.75 14.85 21.79
CA SER A 3 31.34 14.65 22.07
C SER A 3 30.53 15.69 21.29
N SER A 4 30.44 15.45 19.99
CA SER A 4 29.42 16.08 19.16
C SER A 4 28.18 15.20 19.28
N THR A 5 27.27 15.56 20.19
CA THR A 5 25.93 14.96 20.21
C THR A 5 25.17 15.55 19.02
N GLU A 6 25.30 14.89 17.88
CA GLU A 6 24.54 15.21 16.67
C GLU A 6 23.07 14.99 16.99
N HIS A 7 22.30 16.08 17.01
CA HIS A 7 20.84 16.01 17.01
C HIS A 7 20.47 15.41 15.66
N GLN A 8 20.16 14.11 15.62
CA GLN A 8 19.54 13.53 14.44
C GLN A 8 18.22 14.28 14.22
N PRO A 9 17.97 14.84 13.02
CA PRO A 9 16.66 15.40 12.73
C PRO A 9 15.63 14.29 12.92
N GLU A 10 14.67 14.48 13.82
CA GLU A 10 13.48 13.61 13.88
C GLU A 10 12.91 13.55 12.46
N GLN A 11 12.79 12.34 11.91
CA GLN A 11 12.25 12.16 10.57
C GLN A 11 10.84 12.75 10.57
N ASP A 12 10.59 13.68 9.66
CA ASP A 12 9.28 14.32 9.58
C ASP A 12 8.26 13.23 9.23
N PRO A 13 7.23 13.00 10.06
CA PRO A 13 6.23 11.95 9.82
C PRO A 13 5.48 12.15 8.49
N ARG A 14 5.59 13.34 7.86
CA ARG A 14 5.09 13.62 6.51
C ARG A 14 5.99 13.08 5.40
N GLN A 15 7.08 12.39 5.73
CA GLN A 15 8.02 11.83 4.75
C GLN A 15 8.02 10.30 4.72
N GLU A 16 7.37 9.64 5.69
CA GLU A 16 7.32 8.18 5.76
C GLU A 16 6.00 7.64 5.25
N LYS A 17 6.07 6.46 4.60
CA LYS A 17 4.88 5.71 4.22
C LYS A 17 4.17 5.20 5.47
N PHE A 18 2.85 5.28 5.49
CA PHE A 18 2.05 4.74 6.59
C PHE A 18 0.86 3.92 6.09
N VAL A 19 0.37 3.01 6.94
CA VAL A 19 -0.82 2.22 6.67
C VAL A 19 -2.06 3.09 6.85
N VAL A 20 -2.93 3.09 5.86
CA VAL A 20 -4.26 3.69 5.92
C VAL A 20 -5.26 2.61 6.31
N ASP A 21 -6.09 2.92 7.31
CA ASP A 21 -7.22 2.08 7.68
C ASP A 21 -8.22 2.01 6.51
N THR A 22 -8.52 0.80 6.06
CA THR A 22 -9.42 0.56 4.93
C THR A 22 -10.85 1.00 5.22
N GLU A 23 -11.26 1.09 6.49
CA GLU A 23 -12.59 1.59 6.86
C GLU A 23 -12.77 3.08 6.58
N LEU A 24 -11.67 3.82 6.35
CA LEU A 24 -11.69 5.23 5.98
C LEU A 24 -11.88 5.47 4.48
N LEU A 25 -11.80 4.41 3.67
CA LEU A 25 -11.89 4.47 2.22
C LEU A 25 -13.28 4.03 1.76
N THR A 26 -13.77 4.63 0.67
CA THR A 26 -14.98 4.12 0.02
C THR A 26 -14.70 2.79 -0.68
N GLU A 27 -15.73 1.98 -0.88
CA GLU A 27 -15.61 0.71 -1.61
C GLU A 27 -15.03 0.94 -3.02
N ASP A 28 -15.44 2.02 -3.70
CA ASP A 28 -14.91 2.39 -5.02
C ASP A 28 -13.41 2.74 -4.98
N GLN A 29 -12.95 3.46 -3.96
CA GLN A 29 -11.53 3.78 -3.79
C GLN A 29 -10.72 2.50 -3.54
N LEU A 30 -11.24 1.61 -2.71
CA LEU A 30 -10.61 0.34 -2.41
C LEU A 30 -10.55 -0.56 -3.65
N LEU A 31 -11.63 -0.62 -4.42
CA LEU A 31 -11.71 -1.38 -5.66
C LEU A 31 -10.69 -0.87 -6.68
N GLY A 32 -10.56 0.44 -6.86
CA GLY A 32 -9.54 1.01 -7.75
C GLY A 32 -8.11 0.57 -7.38
N LEU A 33 -7.78 0.57 -6.09
CA LEU A 33 -6.47 0.09 -5.61
C LEU A 33 -6.28 -1.42 -5.84
N VAL A 34 -7.34 -2.22 -5.70
CA VAL A 34 -7.31 -3.66 -5.99
C VAL A 34 -7.10 -3.92 -7.48
N GLU A 35 -7.78 -3.20 -8.36
CA GLU A 35 -7.63 -3.33 -9.81
C GLU A 35 -6.22 -2.95 -10.28
N GLU A 36 -5.68 -1.84 -9.75
CA GLU A 36 -4.29 -1.44 -10.00
C GLU A 36 -3.28 -2.48 -9.51
N TYR A 37 -3.52 -3.07 -8.33
CA TYR A 37 -2.69 -4.16 -7.81
C TYR A 37 -2.72 -5.38 -8.73
N CYS A 38 -3.91 -5.86 -9.11
CA CYS A 38 -4.06 -7.01 -9.99
C CYS A 38 -3.37 -6.80 -11.35
N THR A 39 -3.54 -5.62 -11.96
CA THR A 39 -2.92 -5.31 -13.26
C THR A 39 -1.40 -5.16 -13.18
N ARG A 40 -0.86 -4.69 -12.06
CA ARG A 40 0.60 -4.58 -11.85
C ARG A 40 1.30 -5.93 -11.73
N TYR A 41 0.67 -6.92 -11.09
CA TYR A 41 1.24 -8.26 -10.87
C TYR A 41 0.86 -9.29 -11.94
N HIS A 42 0.01 -8.91 -12.89
CA HIS A 42 -0.47 -9.78 -13.97
C HIS A 42 0.62 -10.32 -14.90
N GLY A 43 1.78 -9.64 -14.99
CA GLY A 43 2.87 -9.98 -15.91
C GLY A 43 3.62 -11.30 -15.65
N LEU A 44 3.14 -12.17 -14.76
CA LEU A 44 3.77 -13.45 -14.44
C LEU A 44 3.02 -14.69 -14.95
N ASN A 45 1.74 -14.59 -15.35
CA ASN A 45 0.96 -15.75 -15.84
C ASN A 45 0.02 -15.34 -17.00
N ASP A 46 0.40 -15.63 -18.24
CA ASP A 46 -0.35 -15.35 -19.49
C ASP A 46 -1.71 -16.09 -19.64
N THR A 47 -2.22 -16.73 -18.58
CA THR A 47 -3.33 -17.70 -18.68
C THR A 47 -4.64 -17.25 -18.02
N GLU A 48 -4.61 -16.28 -17.09
CA GLU A 48 -5.80 -15.83 -16.35
C GLU A 48 -5.96 -14.32 -16.46
N SER A 49 -7.17 -13.83 -16.74
CA SER A 49 -7.46 -12.39 -16.76
C SER A 49 -7.02 -11.75 -15.44
N PRO A 50 -6.32 -10.60 -15.43
CA PRO A 50 -5.94 -9.93 -14.18
C PRO A 50 -7.13 -9.65 -13.29
N MET A 51 -8.30 -9.43 -13.91
CA MET A 51 -9.55 -9.14 -13.21
C MET A 51 -10.14 -10.36 -12.50
N ALA A 52 -9.69 -11.58 -12.83
CA ALA A 52 -10.13 -12.80 -12.14
C ALA A 52 -9.66 -12.86 -10.68
N GLU A 53 -8.58 -12.15 -10.34
CA GLU A 53 -8.01 -12.11 -8.99
C GLU A 53 -8.59 -10.99 -8.12
N VAL A 54 -9.44 -10.10 -8.66
CA VAL A 54 -9.98 -8.94 -7.92
C VAL A 54 -10.69 -9.35 -6.65
N ASP A 55 -11.60 -10.33 -6.72
CA ASP A 55 -12.34 -10.82 -5.53
C ASP A 55 -11.40 -11.42 -4.48
N ARG A 56 -10.35 -12.12 -4.93
CA ARG A 56 -9.35 -12.73 -4.05
C ARG A 56 -8.51 -11.67 -3.34
N VAL A 57 -8.05 -10.66 -4.08
CA VAL A 57 -7.25 -9.55 -3.54
C VAL A 57 -8.11 -8.68 -2.61
N MET A 58 -9.35 -8.37 -2.97
CA MET A 58 -10.31 -7.68 -2.10
C MET A 58 -10.55 -8.47 -0.81
N ALA A 59 -10.65 -9.80 -0.88
CA ALA A 59 -10.77 -10.63 0.31
C ALA A 59 -9.50 -10.61 1.17
N ALA A 60 -8.30 -10.56 0.58
CA ALA A 60 -7.03 -10.41 1.32
C ALA A 60 -6.94 -9.06 2.04
N VAL A 61 -7.41 -7.98 1.40
CA VAL A 61 -7.52 -6.64 2.02
C VAL A 61 -8.45 -6.68 3.23
N ARG A 62 -9.66 -7.25 3.07
CA ARG A 62 -10.63 -7.40 4.18
C ARG A 62 -10.13 -8.28 5.33
N ARG A 63 -9.20 -9.21 5.07
CA ARG A 63 -8.54 -10.02 6.11
C ARG A 63 -7.32 -9.34 6.75
N GLY A 64 -6.89 -8.19 6.24
CA GLY A 64 -5.67 -7.51 6.68
C GLY A 64 -4.37 -8.17 6.20
N GLU A 65 -4.45 -9.09 5.23
CA GLU A 65 -3.27 -9.72 4.61
C GLU A 65 -2.60 -8.78 3.59
N LEU A 66 -3.40 -7.88 3.00
CA LEU A 66 -2.94 -6.74 2.23
C LEU A 66 -3.44 -5.47 2.91
N VAL A 67 -2.57 -4.47 3.00
CA VAL A 67 -2.88 -3.18 3.59
C VAL A 67 -2.70 -2.08 2.56
N VAL A 68 -3.45 -0.99 2.74
CA VAL A 68 -3.28 0.23 1.94
C VAL A 68 -2.14 1.04 2.56
N TRP A 69 -1.09 1.29 1.78
CA TRP A 69 -0.02 2.20 2.14
C TRP A 69 -0.25 3.54 1.45
N PHE A 70 0.00 4.64 2.16
CA PHE A 70 0.07 5.98 1.57
C PHE A 70 1.49 6.53 1.69
N ASP A 71 2.02 7.01 0.57
CA ASP A 71 3.28 7.74 0.48
C ASP A 71 2.99 9.24 0.39
N PRO A 72 3.23 10.01 1.46
CA PRO A 72 3.00 11.45 1.47
C PRO A 72 4.00 12.25 0.61
N VAL A 73 5.17 11.67 0.28
CA VAL A 73 6.19 12.32 -0.55
C VAL A 73 5.80 12.27 -2.02
N GLU A 74 5.41 11.08 -2.48
CA GLU A 74 4.97 10.86 -3.86
C GLU A 74 3.47 11.20 -4.05
N ASN A 75 2.74 11.40 -2.95
CA ASN A 75 1.28 11.53 -2.92
C ASN A 75 0.58 10.36 -3.65
N THR A 76 1.01 9.15 -3.33
CA THR A 76 0.50 7.91 -3.95
C THR A 76 -0.01 6.93 -2.89
N ALA A 77 -1.02 6.15 -3.27
CA ALA A 77 -1.51 5.03 -2.47
C ALA A 77 -1.34 3.72 -3.24
N GLY A 78 -1.21 2.61 -2.53
CA GLY A 78 -1.13 1.29 -3.15
C GLY A 78 -1.31 0.17 -2.14
N LEU A 79 -1.57 -1.04 -2.65
CA LEU A 79 -1.66 -2.25 -1.83
C LEU A 79 -0.28 -2.91 -1.68
N GLY A 80 -0.01 -3.39 -0.47
CA GLY A 80 1.21 -4.14 -0.16
C GLY A 80 1.02 -5.06 1.03
N VAL A 81 2.00 -5.94 1.24
CA VAL A 81 2.03 -6.76 2.47
C VAL A 81 2.34 -5.87 3.67
N PRO A 82 1.74 -6.13 4.85
CA PRO A 82 2.13 -5.46 6.09
C PRO A 82 3.61 -5.77 6.40
N ALA A 83 4.34 -4.77 6.89
CA ALA A 83 5.77 -4.85 7.23
C ALA A 83 6.02 -5.60 8.55
#